data_AF-A0A1I0W313-F1
#
_entry.id   AF-A0A1I0W313-F1
#
_cell.length_a   1.000
_cell.length_b   1.000
_cell.length_c   1.000
_cell.angle_alpha   90.00
_cell.angle_beta   90.00
_cell.angle_gamma   90.00
#
_symmetry.space_group_name_H-M   'P 1'
#
loop_
_entity.id
_entity.type
_entity.pdbx_description
1 polymer ?
#
loop_
_entity_poly.entity_id
_entity_poly.type
_entity_poly.pdbx_seq_one_letter_code
_entity_poly.pdbx_strand_id
1 'polypeptide(L)'
;MFTFTKPVTNLVVTFTDIDRTPGDFLDRVELDGSWTEVSRGAGVSGAGSVASPWVGGAAYNDSTSGAGNVTVKFAGPVSTFTLTYWNAETSWSDVDRNQAVFVGDMTFDYQPC
;
A
#
# COMPACT_ATOMS: atom_id res chain seq x y z
N MET A 1 -10.24 0.08 -5.40
CA MET A 1 -10.95 -1.21 -5.25
C MET A 1 -10.43 -2.19 -6.27
N PHE A 2 -10.09 -3.39 -5.83
CA PHE A 2 -9.59 -4.49 -6.64
C PHE A 2 -10.63 -5.62 -6.62
N THR A 3 -10.93 -6.19 -7.78
CA THR A 3 -11.93 -7.25 -7.91
C THR A 3 -11.39 -8.38 -8.76
N PHE A 4 -11.57 -9.61 -8.29
CA PHE A 4 -11.30 -10.83 -9.05
C PHE A 4 -12.63 -11.39 -9.57
N THR A 5 -12.64 -11.86 -10.82
CA THR A 5 -13.85 -12.47 -11.42
C THR A 5 -14.20 -13.83 -10.81
N LYS A 6 -13.24 -14.46 -10.12
CA LYS A 6 -13.40 -15.64 -9.27
C LYS A 6 -12.58 -15.44 -7.99
N PRO A 7 -12.97 -16.03 -6.84
CA PRO A 7 -12.15 -15.96 -5.63
C PRO A 7 -10.74 -16.53 -5.88
N VAL A 8 -9.71 -15.82 -5.42
CA VAL A 8 -8.30 -16.27 -5.46
C VAL A 8 -7.81 -16.60 -4.06
N THR A 9 -6.84 -17.50 -3.93
CA THR A 9 -6.25 -17.88 -2.64
C THR A 9 -4.77 -17.55 -2.59
N ASN A 10 -4.18 -17.55 -1.39
CA ASN A 10 -2.76 -17.21 -1.20
C ASN A 10 -2.35 -15.87 -1.83
N LEU A 11 -3.28 -14.91 -1.88
CA LEU A 11 -3.01 -13.60 -2.43
C LEU A 11 -1.96 -12.87 -1.58
N VAL A 12 -0.83 -12.56 -2.19
CA VAL A 12 0.23 -11.69 -1.66
C VAL A 12 0.37 -10.50 -2.59
N VAL A 13 0.48 -9.31 -2.02
CA VAL A 13 0.64 -8.07 -2.78
C VAL A 13 1.58 -7.12 -2.04
N THR A 14 2.37 -6.37 -2.79
CA THR A 14 3.23 -5.31 -2.27
C THR A 14 2.68 -3.95 -2.70
N PHE A 15 2.44 -3.07 -1.74
CA PHE A 15 2.22 -1.64 -1.97
C PHE A 15 3.56 -0.93 -1.84
N THR A 16 3.88 -0.03 -2.77
CA THR A 16 5.19 0.62 -2.82
C THR A 16 5.06 2.14 -2.84
N ASP A 17 6.16 2.79 -2.50
CA ASP A 17 6.30 4.24 -2.52
C ASP A 17 5.39 4.96 -1.51
N ILE A 18 5.18 4.36 -0.33
CA ILE A 18 4.50 5.04 0.79
C ILE A 18 5.52 5.93 1.49
N ASP A 19 5.48 7.23 1.21
CA ASP A 19 6.55 8.12 1.61
C ASP A 19 6.06 9.54 1.98
N ARG A 20 7.01 10.46 2.17
CA ARG A 20 6.70 11.85 2.45
C ARG A 20 7.80 12.81 2.00
N THR A 21 7.38 13.87 1.33
CA THR A 21 8.16 15.11 1.19
C THR A 21 7.44 16.25 1.92
N PRO A 22 7.98 16.79 3.04
CA PRO A 22 7.35 17.89 3.76
C PRO A 22 7.13 19.11 2.87
N GLY A 23 5.91 19.67 2.90
CA GLY A 23 5.52 20.75 2.01
C GLY A 23 4.98 20.29 0.66
N ASP A 24 4.92 18.97 0.41
CA ASP A 24 4.44 18.40 -0.83
C ASP A 24 3.37 17.33 -0.54
N PHE A 25 3.78 16.07 -0.38
CA PHE A 25 2.91 14.93 -0.11
C PHE A 25 3.31 14.19 1.17
N LEU A 26 2.30 13.72 1.88
CA LEU A 26 2.40 12.76 2.97
C LEU A 26 1.44 11.62 2.69
N ASP A 27 1.97 10.46 2.35
CA ASP A 27 1.10 9.34 2.02
C ASP A 27 0.48 8.73 3.25
N ARG A 28 -0.81 8.41 3.08
CA ARG A 28 -1.51 7.49 3.95
C ARG A 28 -2.22 6.44 3.13
N VAL A 29 -2.10 5.21 3.62
CA VAL A 29 -2.66 4.03 2.98
C VAL A 29 -3.33 3.16 4.04
N GLU A 30 -4.56 2.76 3.78
CA GLU A 30 -5.26 1.75 4.57
C GLU A 30 -5.80 0.65 3.66
N LEU A 31 -5.94 -0.54 4.25
CA LEU A 31 -6.36 -1.74 3.56
C LEU A 31 -7.47 -2.44 4.33
N ASP A 32 -8.59 -2.69 3.65
CA ASP A 32 -9.69 -3.47 4.21
C ASP A 32 -9.43 -4.99 4.16
N GLY A 33 -10.42 -5.76 4.61
CA GLY A 33 -10.39 -7.22 4.57
C GLY A 33 -9.58 -7.86 5.70
N SER A 34 -9.26 -9.13 5.52
CA SER A 34 -8.47 -9.92 6.48
C SER A 34 -7.14 -10.29 5.86
N TRP A 35 -6.06 -9.78 6.44
CA TRP A 35 -4.69 -9.96 5.95
C TRP A 35 -3.70 -9.96 7.11
N THR A 36 -2.47 -10.34 6.81
CA THR A 36 -1.33 -10.27 7.72
C THR A 36 -0.18 -9.54 7.04
N GLU A 37 0.50 -8.66 7.76
CA GLU A 37 1.73 -8.01 7.28
C GLU A 37 2.82 -9.07 7.15
N VAL A 38 3.38 -9.21 5.94
CA VAL A 38 4.50 -10.11 5.65
C VAL A 38 5.82 -9.37 5.88
N SER A 39 5.89 -8.13 5.41
CA SER A 39 7.03 -7.25 5.59
C SER A 39 6.59 -5.79 5.47
N ARG A 40 7.39 -4.90 6.07
CA ARG A 40 7.23 -3.46 5.98
C ARG A 40 8.61 -2.81 5.95
N GLY A 41 8.79 -1.89 5.01
CA GLY A 41 9.97 -1.07 4.90
C GLY A 41 10.15 -0.19 6.13
N ALA A 42 11.40 0.08 6.50
CA ALA A 42 11.71 0.85 7.72
C ALA A 42 11.21 2.30 7.67
N GLY A 43 10.83 2.78 6.49
CA GLY A 43 10.30 4.11 6.25
C GLY A 43 8.81 4.26 6.46
N VAL A 44 8.09 3.16 6.70
CA VAL A 44 6.64 3.15 6.90
C VAL A 44 6.31 2.86 8.36
N SER A 45 5.36 3.63 8.90
CA SER A 45 4.81 3.42 10.25
C SER A 45 3.31 3.13 10.19
N GLY A 46 2.69 2.79 11.33
CA GLY A 46 1.27 2.43 11.39
C GLY A 46 0.97 1.00 10.97
N ALA A 47 -0.29 0.57 11.14
CA ALA A 47 -0.70 -0.83 11.03
C ALA A 47 -1.58 -1.13 9.81
N GLY A 48 -1.68 -0.23 8.83
CA GLY A 48 -2.47 -0.42 7.60
C GLY A 48 -3.99 -0.48 7.77
N SER A 49 -4.50 -0.23 8.97
CA SER A 49 -5.95 -0.26 9.27
C SER A 49 -6.56 1.14 9.25
N VAL A 50 -7.88 1.25 9.21
CA VAL A 50 -8.57 2.56 9.27
C VAL A 50 -8.19 3.37 10.50
N ALA A 51 -8.02 2.72 11.66
CA ALA A 51 -7.62 3.40 12.90
C ALA A 51 -6.13 3.72 12.96
N SER A 52 -5.31 3.03 12.16
CA SER A 52 -3.85 3.20 12.12
C SER A 52 -3.37 2.90 10.70
N PRO A 53 -3.55 3.85 9.77
CA PRO A 53 -3.13 3.65 8.38
C PRO A 53 -1.61 3.54 8.33
N TRP A 54 -1.08 2.93 7.27
CA TRP A 54 0.33 3.10 6.96
C TRP A 54 0.61 4.56 6.63
N VAL A 55 1.72 5.08 7.16
CA VAL A 55 2.12 6.48 7.01
C VAL A 55 3.56 6.53 6.52
N GLY A 56 3.77 7.30 5.45
CA GLY A 56 5.09 7.53 4.87
C GLY A 56 5.99 8.39 5.76
N GLY A 57 7.29 8.08 5.73
CA GLY A 57 8.31 8.67 6.57
C GLY A 57 9.06 9.84 5.93
N ALA A 58 10.16 9.54 5.24
CA ALA A 58 10.93 10.47 4.42
C ALA A 58 10.72 10.13 2.94
N ALA A 59 11.23 10.97 2.03
CA ALA A 59 11.19 10.69 0.60
C ALA A 59 12.09 9.50 0.25
N TYR A 60 11.60 8.59 -0.59
CA TYR A 60 12.36 7.43 -1.03
C TYR A 60 12.39 7.34 -2.55
N ASN A 61 13.42 6.70 -3.09
CA ASN A 61 13.38 6.30 -4.50
C ASN A 61 12.52 5.03 -4.62
N ASP A 62 11.36 5.17 -5.25
CA ASP A 62 10.36 4.14 -5.54
C ASP A 62 10.96 2.86 -6.16
N SER A 63 12.01 3.02 -6.96
CA SER A 63 12.61 1.97 -7.78
C SER A 63 13.74 1.19 -7.08
N THR A 64 14.28 1.70 -5.97
CA THR A 64 15.51 1.13 -5.36
C THR A 64 15.52 1.03 -3.84
N SER A 65 14.76 1.85 -3.12
CA SER A 65 14.89 1.95 -1.65
C SER A 65 14.19 0.81 -0.91
N GLY A 66 13.00 0.39 -1.36
CA GLY A 66 12.12 -0.55 -0.63
C GLY A 66 11.62 -0.04 0.74
N ALA A 67 12.11 1.10 1.23
CA ALA A 67 11.78 1.65 2.54
C ALA A 67 10.31 2.11 2.65
N GLY A 68 9.68 2.44 1.53
CA GLY A 68 8.25 2.77 1.40
C GLY A 68 7.35 1.58 1.06
N ASN A 69 7.86 0.34 1.14
CA ASN A 69 7.11 -0.83 0.70
C ASN A 69 6.41 -1.52 1.87
N VAL A 70 5.21 -2.04 1.62
CA VAL A 70 4.51 -2.95 2.52
C VAL A 70 4.00 -4.15 1.75
N THR A 71 4.35 -5.36 2.19
CA THR A 71 3.84 -6.60 1.62
C THR A 71 2.85 -7.23 2.60
N VAL A 72 1.67 -7.61 2.10
CA VAL A 72 0.65 -8.30 2.88
C VAL A 72 0.26 -9.62 2.25
N LYS A 73 -0.21 -10.55 3.08
CA LYS A 73 -0.85 -11.79 2.66
C LYS A 73 -2.29 -11.82 3.15
N PHE A 74 -3.23 -11.97 2.22
CA PHE A 74 -4.66 -12.09 2.55
C PHE A 74 -5.02 -13.47 3.07
N ALA A 75 -6.01 -13.51 3.97
CA ALA A 75 -6.59 -14.73 4.50
C ALA A 75 -7.71 -15.26 3.59
N GLY A 76 -7.70 -16.59 3.36
CA GLY A 76 -8.77 -17.31 2.66
C GLY A 76 -8.95 -16.93 1.18
N PRO A 77 -10.06 -17.36 0.56
CA PRO A 77 -10.43 -16.91 -0.78
C PRO A 77 -10.83 -15.43 -0.78
N VAL A 78 -10.20 -14.64 -1.63
CA VAL A 78 -10.44 -13.20 -1.80
C VAL A 78 -11.10 -12.95 -3.15
N SER A 79 -12.25 -12.28 -3.15
CA SER A 79 -12.92 -11.80 -4.38
C SER A 79 -12.77 -10.29 -4.58
N THR A 80 -12.61 -9.54 -3.50
CA THR A 80 -12.47 -8.08 -3.53
C THR A 80 -11.68 -7.61 -2.33
N PHE A 81 -10.96 -6.50 -2.50
CA PHE A 81 -10.40 -5.71 -1.42
C PHE A 81 -10.26 -4.25 -1.86
N THR A 82 -10.18 -3.35 -0.89
CA THR A 82 -10.05 -1.91 -1.09
C THR A 82 -8.79 -1.42 -0.41
N LEU A 83 -7.87 -0.92 -1.23
CA LEU A 83 -6.82 -0.01 -0.80
C LEU A 83 -7.39 1.41 -0.88
N THR A 84 -7.37 2.14 0.23
CA THR A 84 -7.68 3.57 0.27
C THR A 84 -6.36 4.32 0.44
N TYR A 85 -6.12 5.28 -0.44
CA TYR A 85 -4.92 6.11 -0.45
C TYR A 85 -5.33 7.59 -0.45
N TRP A 86 -4.60 8.41 0.30
CA TRP A 86 -4.76 9.86 0.29
C TRP A 86 -3.49 10.60 0.71
N ASN A 87 -3.38 11.86 0.25
CA ASN A 87 -2.42 12.81 0.78
C ASN A 87 -2.93 13.38 2.11
N ALA A 88 -2.15 13.25 3.17
CA ALA A 88 -2.42 13.82 4.49
C ALA A 88 -1.58 15.07 4.81
N GLU A 89 -0.81 15.59 3.86
CA GLU A 89 -0.09 16.85 4.02
C GLU A 89 -1.09 18.01 4.06
N THR A 90 -0.82 18.98 4.92
CA THR A 90 -1.74 20.10 5.21
C THR A 90 -1.13 21.47 4.93
N SER A 91 0.14 21.50 4.52
CA SER A 91 0.88 22.69 4.16
C SER A 91 1.67 22.43 2.88
N TRP A 92 1.60 23.35 1.93
CA TRP A 92 2.11 23.14 0.57
C TRP A 92 3.06 24.25 0.13
N SER A 93 4.20 23.87 -0.43
CA SER A 93 5.21 24.72 -1.05
C SER A 93 5.89 23.95 -2.17
N ASP A 94 5.95 24.53 -3.37
CA ASP A 94 6.65 23.94 -4.52
C ASP A 94 6.16 22.53 -4.94
N VAL A 95 4.86 22.26 -4.79
CA VAL A 95 4.21 20.99 -5.17
C VAL A 95 4.42 20.66 -6.65
N ASP A 96 5.10 19.56 -6.94
CA ASP A 96 5.39 19.13 -8.32
C ASP A 96 4.29 18.23 -8.93
N ARG A 97 3.36 17.76 -8.08
CA ARG A 97 2.16 16.95 -8.39
C ARG A 97 2.45 15.56 -8.94
N ASN A 98 3.58 14.96 -8.59
CA ASN A 98 3.96 13.65 -9.11
C ASN A 98 3.54 12.44 -8.23
N GLN A 99 2.75 12.65 -7.17
CA GLN A 99 2.50 11.59 -6.18
C GLN A 99 1.72 10.39 -6.69
N ALA A 100 2.25 9.19 -6.42
CA ALA A 100 1.60 7.92 -6.66
C ALA A 100 2.01 6.87 -5.62
N VAL A 101 1.09 5.97 -5.30
CA VAL A 101 1.39 4.71 -4.61
C VAL A 101 1.15 3.59 -5.62
N PHE A 102 2.09 2.66 -5.75
CA PHE A 102 2.00 1.58 -6.73
C PHE A 102 1.65 0.25 -6.07
N VAL A 103 1.07 -0.64 -6.89
CA VAL A 103 0.74 -2.01 -6.49
C VAL A 103 1.55 -2.95 -7.37
N GLY A 104 2.40 -3.77 -6.75
CA GLY A 104 3.35 -4.66 -7.41
C GLY A 104 3.44 -6.02 -6.74
N ASP A 105 4.26 -6.89 -7.34
CA ASP A 105 4.57 -8.25 -6.85
C ASP A 105 3.34 -9.08 -6.47
N MET A 106 2.24 -8.89 -7.21
CA MET A 106 0.99 -9.58 -6.94
C MET A 106 1.11 -11.04 -7.35
N THR A 107 0.94 -11.94 -6.37
CA THR A 107 0.91 -13.39 -6.58
C THR A 107 -0.34 -13.97 -5.92
N PHE A 108 -0.95 -14.95 -6.57
CA PHE A 108 -2.13 -15.64 -6.07
C PHE A 108 -2.32 -16.97 -6.78
N ASP A 109 -3.01 -17.89 -6.13
CA ASP A 109 -3.51 -19.11 -6.74
C ASP A 109 -4.93 -18.89 -7.26
N TYR A 110 -5.22 -19.45 -8.43
CA TYR A 110 -6.55 -19.43 -9.01
C TYR A 110 -6.95 -20.82 -9.49
N GLN A 111 -8.25 -21.13 -9.45
CA GLN A 111 -8.78 -22.36 -10.04
C GLN A 111 -9.24 -22.10 -11.49
N PRO A 112 -8.58 -22.71 -12.49
CA PRO A 112 -8.85 -22.42 -13.90
C PRO A 112 -10.21 -22.93 -14.41
N CYS A 113 -10.89 -23.84 -13.71
CA CYS A 113 -12.19 -24.39 -14.11
C CYS A 113 -12.99 -24.86 -12.90
#